data_AF-A0A965H4J9-F1
#
_entry.id   AF-A0A965H4J9-F1
#
_cell.length_a   1.000
_cell.length_b   1.000
_cell.length_c   1.000
_cell.angle_alpha   90.00
_cell.angle_beta   90.00
_cell.angle_gamma   90.00
#
_symmetry.space_group_name_H-M   'P 1'
#
loop_
_entity.id
_entity.type
_entity.pdbx_description
1 polymer ?
#
loop_
_entity_poly.entity_id
_entity_poly.type
_entity_poly.pdbx_seq_one_letter_code
_entity_poly.pdbx_strand_id
1 'polypeptide(L)' 'YTMTKVMATHVGDLAAVVKPITGLTPSMMAADIGVPLHPGAEKFYREAGAR' A
#
# COMPACT_ATOMS: atom_id res chain seq x y z
N TYR A 1 -2.90 3.47 9.03
CA TYR A 1 -3.38 2.10 9.20
C TYR A 1 -4.65 1.92 8.42
N THR A 2 -5.80 2.42 8.91
CA THR A 2 -7.10 2.27 8.22
C THR A 2 -7.04 2.72 6.76
N MET A 3 -6.52 3.93 6.49
CA MET A 3 -6.37 4.43 5.12
C MET A 3 -5.52 3.50 4.25
N THR A 4 -4.30 3.14 4.70
CA THR A 4 -3.40 2.25 3.95
C THR A 4 -4.04 0.90 3.67
N LYS A 5 -4.74 0.32 4.65
CA LYS A 5 -5.45 -0.96 4.51
C LYS A 5 -6.55 -0.88 3.46
N VAL A 6 -7.42 0.13 3.54
CA VAL A 6 -8.51 0.35 2.57
C VAL A 6 -7.94 0.56 1.17
N MET A 7 -6.88 1.36 1.01
CA MET A 7 -6.27 1.57 -0.31
C MET A 7 -5.70 0.27 -0.89
N ALA A 8 -4.99 -0.53 -0.08
CA ALA A 8 -4.40 -1.78 -0.52
C ALA A 8 -5.44 -2.87 -0.83
N THR A 9 -6.58 -2.91 -0.13
CA THR A 9 -7.66 -3.86 -0.41
C THR A 9 -8.49 -3.49 -1.65
N HIS A 10 -8.50 -2.21 -2.02
CA HIS A 10 -9.31 -1.67 -3.12
C HIS A 10 -8.47 -1.17 -4.31
N VAL A 11 -7.28 -1.75 -4.54
CA VAL A 11 -6.42 -1.37 -5.68
C VAL A 11 -7.16 -1.49 -7.02
N GLY A 12 -8.04 -2.47 -7.19
CA GLY A 12 -8.86 -2.62 -8.38
C GLY A 12 -9.76 -1.40 -8.65
N ASP A 13 -10.41 -0.88 -7.61
CA ASP A 13 -11.26 0.30 -7.70
C ASP A 13 -10.42 1.56 -8.03
N LEU A 14 -9.23 1.68 -7.44
CA LEU A 14 -8.31 2.78 -7.73
C LEU A 14 -7.76 2.71 -9.17
N ALA A 15 -7.52 1.51 -9.69
CA ALA A 15 -7.02 1.29 -11.05
C ALA A 15 -8.03 1.68 -12.14
N ALA A 16 -9.33 1.73 -11.82
CA ALA A 16 -10.36 2.25 -12.71
C ALA A 16 -10.18 3.76 -12.99
N VAL A 17 -9.54 4.49 -12.07
CA VAL A 17 -9.24 5.93 -12.20
C VAL A 17 -7.81 6.14 -12.71
N VAL A 18 -6.85 5.34 -12.23
CA VAL A 18 -5.43 5.46 -12.56
C VAL A 18 -4.91 4.11 -13.05
N LYS A 19 -5.05 3.83 -14.34
CA LYS A 19 -4.65 2.55 -14.94
C LYS A 19 -3.23 2.04 -14.57
N PRO A 20 -2.19 2.89 -14.47
CA PRO A 20 -0.83 2.42 -14.16
C PRO A 20 -0.64 1.70 -12.81
N ILE A 21 -1.53 1.89 -11.83
CA ILE A 21 -1.43 1.21 -10.53
C ILE A 21 -2.10 -0.18 -10.53
N THR A 22 -2.51 -0.68 -11.70
CA THR A 22 -3.04 -2.05 -11.84
C THR A 22 -2.01 -3.07 -11.35
N GLY A 23 -2.45 -3.98 -10.47
CA GLY A 23 -1.58 -5.03 -9.92
C GLY A 23 -0.64 -4.57 -8.80
N LEU A 24 -0.81 -3.34 -8.29
CA LEU A 24 -0.05 -2.86 -7.14
C LEU A 24 -0.26 -3.78 -5.92
N THR A 25 0.83 -4.22 -5.29
CA THR A 25 0.82 -5.11 -4.12
C THR A 25 1.32 -4.40 -2.86
N PRO A 26 0.98 -4.88 -1.64
CA PRO A 26 1.50 -4.32 -0.40
C PRO A 26 3.04 -4.22 -0.36
N SER A 27 3.76 -5.21 -0.89
CA SER A 27 5.23 -5.19 -0.97
C SER A 27 5.74 -4.06 -1.87
N MET A 28 5.10 -3.82 -3.02
CA MET A 28 5.44 -2.70 -3.89
C MET A 28 5.13 -1.34 -3.24
N MET A 29 4.01 -1.26 -2.50
CA MET A 29 3.62 -0.04 -1.78
C MET A 29 4.53 0.26 -0.58
N ALA A 30 5.20 -0.76 -0.02
CA ALA A 30 6.11 -0.66 1.12
C ALA A 30 7.56 -0.35 0.72
N ALA A 31 7.82 -0.12 -0.58
CA ALA A 31 9.14 0.16 -1.11
C ALA A 31 9.86 1.26 -0.31
N ASP A 32 11.16 1.06 -0.08
CA ASP A 32 11.98 2.09 0.53
C ASP A 32 12.27 3.20 -0.48
N ILE A 33 11.78 4.39 -0.16
CA ILE A 33 11.96 5.60 -0.97
C ILE A 33 12.85 6.63 -0.26
N GLY A 34 13.55 6.22 0.81
CA GLY A 34 14.47 7.09 1.56
C GLY A 34 13.81 7.97 2.63
N VAL A 35 12.51 7.78 2.91
CA VAL A 35 11.81 8.44 4.02
C VAL A 35 11.07 7.42 4.88
N PRO A 36 10.96 7.65 6.20
CA PRO A 36 10.23 6.73 7.07
C PRO A 36 8.76 6.66 6.69
N LEU A 37 8.19 5.46 6.80
CA LEU A 37 6.75 5.29 6.65
C LEU A 37 6.02 5.95 7.81
N HIS A 38 4.83 6.47 7.52
CA HIS A 38 3.90 6.86 8.57
C HIS A 38 3.61 5.63 9.49
N PRO A 39 3.55 5.76 10.83
CA PRO A 39 3.45 4.61 11.75
C PRO A 39 2.29 3.67 11.44
N GLY A 40 1.15 4.24 11.06
CA GLY A 40 -0.01 3.43 10.68
C GLY A 40 0.17 2.66 9.36
N ALA A 41 0.98 3.14 8.42
CA ALA A 41 1.29 2.42 7.19
C ALA A 41 2.30 1.31 7.47
N GLU A 42 3.31 1.59 8.29
CA GLU A 42 4.28 0.59 8.74
C GLU A 42 3.59 -0.59 9.43
N LYS A 43 2.67 -0.33 10.37
CA LYS A 43 1.86 -1.38 11.02
C LYS A 43 1.16 -2.27 9.99
N PHE A 44 0.52 -1.66 8.98
CA PHE A 44 -0.19 -2.42 7.95
C PHE A 44 0.75 -3.31 7.13
N TYR A 45 1.90 -2.79 6.67
CA TYR A 45 2.81 -3.58 5.84
C TYR A 45 3.49 -4.71 6.60
N ARG A 46 3.78 -4.54 7.90
CA ARG A 46 4.26 -5.65 8.75
C ARG A 46 3.22 -6.78 8.86
N GLU A 47 1.96 -6.43 9.13
CA GLU A 47 0.85 -7.40 9.18
C GLU A 47 0.65 -8.11 7.83
N ALA A 48 0.90 -7.43 6.72
CA ALA A 48 0.80 -7.97 5.37
C ALA A 48 2.02 -8.79 4.91
N GLY A 49 3.05 -8.95 5.76
CA GLY A 49 4.30 -9.64 5.40
C GLY A 49 5.15 -8.91 4.34
N ALA A 50 4.91 -7.60 4.18
CA ALA A 50 5.60 -6.74 3.23
C ALA A 50 6.78 -5.96 3.85
N ARG A 51 7.00 -6.11 5.17
CA ARG A 51 8.06 -5.47 5.96
C ARG A 51 8.38 -6.25 7.22
#